data_AF-A0A958DP75-F1
#
_entry.id   AF-A0A958DP75-F1
#
_cell.length_a   1.000
_cell.length_b   1.000
_cell.length_c   1.000
_cell.angle_alpha   90.00
_cell.angle_beta   90.00
_cell.angle_gamma   90.00
#
_symmetry.space_group_name_H-M   'P 1'
#
loop_
_entity.id
_entity.type
_entity.pdbx_description
1 polymer ?
#
loop_
_entity_poly.entity_id
_entity_poly.type
_entity_poly.pdbx_seq_one_letter_code
_entity_poly.pdbx_strand_id
1 'polypeptide(L)'
;MSFPPPFYRWRPHPWHGLETGPDAPKVVHAYIEITPFDFVKYEVDKITGYIRVDRPQRSSSQPPALYGFIPRTYCGRRVGSLAPKAKGGDGDPLDICVLSERPINRVEIILNSRVVGGLQCIDKGEADDKIIAVLENDNIWQNVHDISELPEILVERLRHYFSTYKMVPGSPSQLDIEEVYGAERALEVVQAAMSDYDEEFGR
;
A
#
# COMPACT_ATOMS: atom_id res chain seq x y z
N MET A 1 -13.25 -20.93 29.62
CA MET A 1 -13.85 -20.77 28.28
C MET A 1 -12.76 -21.08 27.28
N SER A 2 -12.89 -22.18 26.53
CA SER A 2 -12.05 -22.41 25.35
C SER A 2 -12.50 -21.39 24.29
N PHE A 3 -11.59 -20.52 23.89
CA PHE A 3 -11.81 -19.60 22.78
C PHE A 3 -12.16 -20.39 21.49
N PRO A 4 -13.02 -19.85 20.62
CA PRO A 4 -13.55 -20.57 19.46
C PRO A 4 -12.46 -20.78 18.39
N PRO A 5 -12.12 -22.03 18.02
CA PRO A 5 -11.19 -22.28 16.92
C PRO A 5 -11.83 -22.00 15.56
N PRO A 6 -11.08 -21.45 14.59
CA PRO A 6 -9.68 -21.00 14.68
C PRO A 6 -9.57 -19.57 15.22
N PHE A 7 -8.84 -19.36 16.32
CA PHE A 7 -8.46 -18.04 16.81
C PHE A 7 -6.98 -18.07 17.20
N TYR A 8 -6.28 -16.94 17.04
CA TYR A 8 -4.92 -16.80 17.52
C TYR A 8 -4.92 -16.44 19.02
N ARG A 9 -4.06 -17.11 19.81
CA ARG A 9 -3.88 -16.79 21.23
C ARG A 9 -3.31 -15.38 21.44
N TRP A 10 -2.52 -14.91 20.49
CA TRP A 10 -1.91 -13.59 20.45
C TRP A 10 -2.42 -12.83 19.24
N ARG A 11 -2.41 -11.49 19.28
CA ARG A 11 -2.71 -10.70 18.10
C ARG A 11 -1.69 -11.07 17.00
N PRO A 12 -2.14 -11.49 15.81
CA PRO A 12 -1.22 -11.78 14.72
C PRO A 12 -0.47 -10.50 14.31
N HIS A 13 0.82 -10.63 14.03
CA HIS A 13 1.62 -9.52 13.52
C HIS A 13 0.99 -9.00 12.21
N PRO A 14 0.76 -7.70 12.02
CA PRO A 14 0.09 -7.17 10.82
C PRO A 14 0.77 -7.59 9.51
N TRP A 15 2.10 -7.57 9.47
CA TRP A 15 2.86 -7.99 8.29
C TRP A 15 2.89 -9.51 8.05
N HIS A 16 3.27 -10.32 9.06
CA HIS A 16 3.51 -11.76 8.85
C HIS A 16 2.35 -12.67 9.27
N GLY A 17 1.56 -12.24 10.26
CA GLY A 17 0.48 -13.05 10.84
C GLY A 17 -0.86 -12.95 10.11
N LEU A 18 -1.07 -11.90 9.32
CA LEU A 18 -2.25 -11.76 8.47
C LEU A 18 -2.02 -12.45 7.12
N GLU A 19 -3.11 -12.93 6.51
CA GLU A 19 -3.07 -13.46 5.14
C GLU A 19 -2.96 -12.32 4.12
N THR A 20 -2.46 -12.62 2.92
CA THR A 20 -2.33 -11.61 1.85
C THR A 20 -3.69 -11.13 1.35
N GLY A 21 -4.72 -11.96 1.42
CA GLY A 21 -6.08 -11.63 1.01
C GLY A 21 -6.86 -12.85 0.50
N PRO A 22 -8.18 -12.72 0.33
CA PRO A 22 -9.06 -13.83 -0.02
C PRO A 22 -8.94 -14.31 -1.47
N ASP A 23 -8.43 -13.48 -2.39
CA ASP A 23 -8.23 -13.80 -3.82
C ASP A 23 -7.02 -13.04 -4.37
N ALA A 24 -5.88 -13.11 -3.66
CA ALA A 24 -4.66 -12.44 -4.07
C ALA A 24 -4.12 -13.03 -5.40
N PRO A 25 -3.60 -12.20 -6.33
CA PRO A 25 -3.31 -10.76 -6.19
C PRO A 25 -4.50 -9.82 -6.48
N LYS A 26 -5.68 -10.32 -6.87
CA LYS A 26 -6.82 -9.50 -7.32
C LYS A 26 -7.53 -8.81 -6.17
N VAL A 27 -7.83 -9.56 -5.11
CA VAL A 27 -8.42 -9.05 -3.88
C VAL A 27 -7.47 -9.35 -2.74
N VAL A 28 -6.86 -8.28 -2.23
CA VAL A 28 -5.86 -8.34 -1.16
C VAL A 28 -6.42 -7.80 0.14
N HIS A 29 -5.81 -8.17 1.25
CA HIS A 29 -5.94 -7.43 2.49
C HIS A 29 -5.06 -6.19 2.43
N ALA A 30 -5.63 -5.04 2.80
CA ALA A 30 -4.86 -3.84 3.09
C ALA A 30 -4.89 -3.59 4.60
N TYR A 31 -3.72 -3.52 5.24
CA TYR A 31 -3.60 -3.08 6.63
C TYR A 31 -3.36 -1.57 6.65
N ILE A 32 -4.33 -0.81 7.15
CA ILE A 32 -4.32 0.66 7.05
C ILE A 32 -3.53 1.29 8.20
N GLU A 33 -2.53 2.07 7.84
CA GLU A 33 -1.66 2.80 8.76
C GLU A 33 -2.03 4.28 8.84
N ILE A 34 -2.52 4.86 7.75
CA ILE A 34 -2.81 6.30 7.64
C ILE A 34 -4.15 6.50 6.93
N THR A 35 -4.95 7.42 7.44
CA THR A 35 -6.21 7.86 6.83
C THR A 35 -6.09 9.26 6.24
N PRO A 36 -7.05 9.68 5.38
CA PRO A 36 -7.08 11.05 4.86
C PRO A 36 -7.17 12.17 5.92
N PHE A 37 -7.51 11.81 7.16
CA PHE A 37 -7.70 12.76 8.26
C PHE A 37 -6.45 12.90 9.15
N ASP A 38 -5.40 12.13 8.88
CA ASP A 38 -4.20 12.11 9.71
C ASP A 38 -3.18 13.17 9.28
N PHE A 39 -2.64 13.87 10.28
CA PHE A 39 -1.54 14.84 10.12
C PHE A 39 -0.19 14.27 10.58
N VAL A 40 -0.14 12.97 10.84
CA VAL A 40 1.03 12.24 11.33
C VAL A 40 1.24 11.03 10.43
N LYS A 41 2.49 10.77 10.05
CA LYS A 41 2.89 9.50 9.43
C LYS A 41 3.02 8.47 10.53
N TYR A 42 2.13 7.49 10.48
CA TYR A 42 2.20 6.27 11.26
C TYR A 42 2.83 5.17 10.41
N GLU A 43 3.47 4.22 11.07
CA GLU A 43 4.07 3.05 10.42
C GLU A 43 4.04 1.89 11.42
N VAL A 44 3.84 0.67 10.93
CA VAL A 44 3.97 -0.53 11.75
C VAL A 44 5.44 -0.71 12.13
N ASP A 45 5.69 -0.80 13.44
CA ASP A 45 6.98 -1.21 13.95
C ASP A 45 7.23 -2.68 13.56
N LYS A 46 8.14 -2.89 12.60
CA LYS A 46 8.40 -4.20 11.97
C LYS A 46 8.82 -5.32 12.94
N ILE A 47 9.26 -4.96 14.15
CA ILE A 47 9.65 -5.93 15.20
C ILE A 47 8.42 -6.36 16.01
N THR A 48 7.60 -5.41 16.43
CA THR A 48 6.52 -5.65 17.41
C THR A 48 5.13 -5.77 16.78
N GLY A 49 4.95 -5.26 15.56
CA GLY A 49 3.68 -5.23 14.86
C GLY A 49 2.70 -4.15 15.34
N TYR A 50 3.11 -3.26 16.25
CA TYR A 50 2.27 -2.14 16.70
C TYR A 50 2.43 -0.93 15.80
N ILE A 51 1.38 -0.12 15.70
CA ILE A 51 1.51 1.18 15.04
C ILE A 51 2.40 2.11 15.87
N ARG A 52 3.30 2.80 15.20
CA ARG A 52 4.24 3.75 15.79
C ARG A 52 4.20 5.06 15.01
N VAL A 53 4.41 6.16 15.73
CA VAL A 53 4.63 7.46 15.09
C VAL A 53 6.02 7.44 14.46
N ASP A 54 6.09 7.55 13.14
CA ASP A 54 7.34 7.81 12.42
C ASP A 54 7.68 9.30 12.55
N ARG A 55 6.76 10.16 12.09
CA ARG A 55 6.93 11.63 12.13
C ARG A 55 5.63 12.39 11.88
N PRO A 56 5.51 13.65 12.31
CA PRO A 56 4.48 14.56 11.80
C PRO A 56 4.61 14.76 10.28
N GLN A 57 3.49 15.08 9.62
CA GLN A 57 3.54 15.55 8.24
C GLN A 57 4.29 16.88 8.18
N ARG A 58 5.17 17.01 7.18
CA ARG A 58 6.07 18.17 7.08
C ARG A 58 5.34 19.41 6.57
N SER A 59 4.48 19.22 5.57
CA SER A 59 3.75 20.27 4.87
C SER A 59 2.25 20.15 5.17
N SER A 60 1.43 20.93 4.47
CA SER A 60 -0.04 20.81 4.52
C SER A 60 -0.58 19.68 3.64
N SER A 61 0.25 18.71 3.28
CA SER A 61 -0.17 17.56 2.45
C SER A 61 -1.01 16.60 3.29
N GLN A 62 -2.18 16.25 2.78
CA GLN A 62 -3.06 15.23 3.36
C GLN A 62 -3.13 14.03 2.43
N PRO A 63 -3.06 12.79 2.94
CA PRO A 63 -3.26 11.60 2.13
C PRO A 63 -4.65 11.64 1.46
N PRO A 64 -4.76 11.42 0.15
CA PRO A 64 -6.07 11.48 -0.54
C PRO A 64 -6.84 10.16 -0.45
N ALA A 65 -6.26 9.11 0.12
CA ALA A 65 -6.81 7.76 0.24
C ALA A 65 -6.38 7.12 1.57
N LEU A 66 -6.98 5.99 1.91
CA LEU A 66 -6.49 5.14 3.00
C LEU A 66 -5.17 4.53 2.55
N TYR A 67 -4.14 4.59 3.38
CA TYR A 67 -2.79 4.16 3.05
C TYR A 67 -2.27 3.16 4.07
N GLY A 68 -1.54 2.17 3.57
CA GLY A 68 -0.81 1.20 4.37
C GLY A 68 -0.18 0.17 3.43
N PHE A 69 -0.18 -1.09 3.81
CA PHE A 69 0.49 -2.14 3.04
C PHE A 69 -0.32 -3.43 2.90
N ILE A 70 0.14 -4.29 1.99
CA ILE A 70 -0.41 -5.63 1.77
C ILE A 70 0.36 -6.64 2.64
N PRO A 71 -0.27 -7.35 3.59
CA PRO A 71 0.40 -8.36 4.40
C PRO A 71 1.04 -9.47 3.56
N ARG A 72 2.12 -10.07 4.09
CA ARG A 72 2.92 -11.11 3.41
C ARG A 72 3.36 -10.73 1.99
N THR A 73 3.79 -9.48 1.84
CA THR A 73 4.50 -9.00 0.67
C THR A 73 5.82 -8.38 1.09
N TYR A 74 6.79 -8.35 0.18
CA TYR A 74 8.10 -7.79 0.40
C TYR A 74 8.63 -7.25 -0.93
N CYS A 75 9.06 -5.99 -0.95
CA CYS A 75 9.62 -5.34 -2.12
C CYS A 75 11.11 -5.70 -2.24
N GLY A 76 11.39 -6.87 -2.81
CA GLY A 76 12.73 -7.41 -2.98
C GLY A 76 13.25 -7.29 -4.41
N ARG A 77 13.96 -8.34 -4.84
CA ARG A 77 14.61 -8.39 -6.17
C ARG A 77 13.60 -8.43 -7.31
N ARG A 78 12.49 -9.17 -7.19
CA ARG A 78 11.51 -9.29 -8.29
C ARG A 78 10.79 -7.97 -8.47
N VAL A 79 10.34 -7.34 -7.39
CA VAL A 79 9.72 -6.00 -7.46
C VAL A 79 10.70 -5.00 -8.07
N GLY A 80 11.95 -4.96 -7.60
CA GLY A 80 12.99 -4.11 -8.20
C GLY A 80 13.21 -4.35 -9.70
N SER A 81 13.11 -5.60 -10.17
CA SER A 81 13.27 -5.95 -11.59
C SER A 81 12.11 -5.45 -12.46
N LEU A 82 10.95 -5.14 -11.87
CA LEU A 82 9.79 -4.58 -12.55
C LEU A 82 9.89 -3.04 -12.71
N ALA A 83 10.88 -2.41 -12.09
CA ALA A 83 11.14 -0.99 -12.19
C ALA A 83 12.52 -0.75 -12.83
N PRO A 84 12.63 -0.54 -14.15
CA PRO A 84 13.91 -0.51 -14.87
C PRO A 84 14.93 0.53 -14.37
N LYS A 85 14.46 1.60 -13.73
CA LYS A 85 15.29 2.66 -13.15
C LYS A 85 15.68 2.41 -11.69
N ALA A 86 15.09 1.40 -11.04
CA ALA A 86 15.42 1.02 -9.68
C ALA A 86 16.68 0.13 -9.64
N LYS A 87 17.37 0.18 -8.51
CA LYS A 87 18.52 -0.70 -8.18
C LYS A 87 18.08 -1.97 -7.45
N GLY A 88 16.84 -2.00 -6.96
CA GLY A 88 16.22 -3.04 -6.15
C GLY A 88 14.88 -2.54 -5.60
N GLY A 89 14.13 -3.38 -4.91
CA GLY A 89 13.02 -2.90 -4.07
C GLY A 89 13.53 -2.25 -2.79
N ASP A 90 12.65 -1.50 -2.12
CA ASP A 90 12.95 -0.73 -0.90
C ASP A 90 13.09 -1.60 0.37
N GLY A 91 12.79 -2.90 0.28
CA GLY A 91 12.86 -3.83 1.41
C GLY A 91 11.69 -3.73 2.39
N ASP A 92 10.57 -3.12 1.98
CA ASP A 92 9.38 -2.94 2.81
C ASP A 92 8.21 -3.78 2.30
N PRO A 93 7.13 -3.95 3.08
CA PRO A 93 5.88 -4.48 2.56
C PRO A 93 5.37 -3.62 1.39
N LEU A 94 4.72 -4.24 0.40
CA LEU A 94 4.20 -3.51 -0.75
C LEU A 94 3.07 -2.56 -0.33
N ASP A 95 3.26 -1.27 -0.64
CA ASP A 95 2.34 -0.20 -0.30
C ASP A 95 1.04 -0.24 -1.10
N ILE A 96 -0.06 0.17 -0.47
CA ILE A 96 -1.38 0.23 -1.07
C ILE A 96 -2.19 1.47 -0.63
N CYS A 97 -2.82 2.10 -1.61
CA CYS A 97 -3.80 3.17 -1.47
C CYS A 97 -5.20 2.63 -1.76
N VAL A 98 -6.10 2.66 -0.77
CA VAL A 98 -7.47 2.15 -0.90
C VAL A 98 -8.46 3.31 -0.96
N LEU A 99 -9.24 3.36 -2.03
CA LEU A 99 -10.35 4.28 -2.22
C LEU A 99 -11.63 3.70 -1.62
N SER A 100 -12.36 4.53 -0.87
CA SER A 100 -13.65 4.22 -0.26
C SER A 100 -14.54 5.46 -0.39
N GLU A 101 -15.81 5.31 -0.77
CA GLU A 101 -16.75 6.45 -0.76
C GLU A 101 -17.03 6.89 0.67
N ARG A 102 -17.20 5.93 1.59
CA ARG A 102 -17.44 6.24 3.00
C ARG A 102 -16.15 6.59 3.72
N PRO A 103 -16.17 7.65 4.57
CA PRO A 103 -15.00 8.04 5.32
C PRO A 103 -14.67 6.97 6.37
N ILE A 104 -13.40 6.59 6.40
CA ILE A 104 -12.84 5.73 7.43
C ILE A 104 -11.74 6.53 8.15
N ASN A 105 -11.90 6.73 9.44
CA ASN A 105 -11.05 7.57 10.29
C ASN A 105 -10.33 6.78 11.38
N ARG A 106 -10.12 5.47 11.16
CA ARG A 106 -9.41 4.58 12.07
C ARG A 106 -8.24 3.92 11.35
N VAL A 107 -7.11 3.87 12.05
CA VAL A 107 -5.92 3.10 11.68
C VAL A 107 -5.96 1.72 12.33
N GLU A 108 -5.02 0.84 11.97
CA GLU A 108 -4.97 -0.56 12.41
C GLU A 108 -6.19 -1.40 12.03
N ILE A 109 -6.76 -1.11 10.86
CA ILE A 109 -7.90 -1.84 10.30
C ILE A 109 -7.47 -2.63 9.06
N ILE A 110 -8.17 -3.74 8.82
CA ILE A 110 -7.96 -4.60 7.65
C ILE A 110 -9.13 -4.40 6.70
N LEU A 111 -8.83 -4.16 5.44
CA LEU A 111 -9.81 -4.02 4.37
C LEU A 111 -9.63 -5.13 3.34
N ASN A 112 -10.73 -5.63 2.78
CA ASN A 112 -10.67 -6.35 1.51
C ASN A 112 -10.62 -5.29 0.41
N SER A 113 -9.60 -5.37 -0.43
CA SER A 113 -9.29 -4.31 -1.40
C SER A 113 -9.05 -4.94 -2.76
N ARG A 114 -9.84 -4.52 -3.74
CA ARG A 114 -9.67 -4.94 -5.14
C ARG A 114 -8.63 -4.08 -5.81
N VAL A 115 -7.57 -4.69 -6.31
CA VAL A 115 -6.48 -4.02 -7.01
C VAL A 115 -6.96 -3.56 -8.38
N VAL A 116 -6.76 -2.29 -8.71
CA VAL A 116 -7.20 -1.68 -9.98
C VAL A 116 -6.07 -1.02 -10.75
N GLY A 117 -4.91 -0.79 -10.13
CA GLY A 117 -3.74 -0.24 -10.82
C GLY A 117 -2.64 0.12 -9.82
N GLY A 118 -1.77 1.05 -10.21
CA GLY A 118 -0.74 1.57 -9.31
C GLY A 118 0.08 2.70 -9.91
N LEU A 119 0.96 3.24 -9.08
CA LEU A 119 1.95 4.25 -9.45
C LEU A 119 3.33 3.61 -9.35
N GLN A 120 4.09 3.64 -10.45
CA GLN A 120 5.49 3.26 -10.44
C GLN A 120 6.30 4.40 -9.85
N CYS A 121 6.81 4.19 -8.64
CA CYS A 121 7.52 5.21 -7.87
C CYS A 121 8.95 4.75 -7.62
N ILE A 122 9.89 5.68 -7.79
CA ILE A 122 11.30 5.48 -7.49
C ILE A 122 11.69 6.46 -6.38
N ASP A 123 11.96 5.97 -5.17
CA ASP A 123 12.50 6.79 -4.06
C ASP A 123 13.98 6.49 -3.91
N LYS A 124 14.85 7.49 -4.18
CA LYS A 124 16.32 7.36 -4.08
C LYS A 124 16.93 6.17 -4.85
N GLY A 125 16.25 5.71 -5.89
CA GLY A 125 16.68 4.59 -6.73
C GLY A 125 16.17 3.23 -6.27
N GLU A 126 15.27 3.16 -5.32
CA GLU A 126 14.57 1.94 -4.89
C GLU A 126 13.15 1.94 -5.46
N ALA A 127 12.64 0.75 -5.83
CA ALA A 127 11.27 0.57 -6.30
C ALA A 127 10.33 0.67 -5.10
N ASP A 128 9.47 1.68 -5.13
CA ASP A 128 8.60 2.12 -4.04
C ASP A 128 7.14 2.19 -4.54
N ASP A 129 6.74 1.20 -5.34
CA ASP A 129 5.45 1.17 -6.04
C ASP A 129 4.26 1.34 -5.10
N LYS A 130 3.26 2.13 -5.53
CA LYS A 130 2.04 2.38 -4.76
C LYS A 130 0.87 1.70 -5.46
N ILE A 131 0.43 0.57 -4.94
CA ILE A 131 -0.76 -0.11 -5.48
C ILE A 131 -2.00 0.74 -5.23
N ILE A 132 -2.87 0.85 -6.22
CA ILE A 132 -4.15 1.54 -6.12
C ILE A 132 -5.26 0.48 -6.14
N ALA A 133 -6.12 0.55 -5.14
CA ALA A 133 -7.22 -0.37 -4.94
C ALA A 133 -8.50 0.37 -4.54
N VAL A 134 -9.63 -0.32 -4.67
CA VAL A 134 -10.93 0.11 -4.18
C VAL A 134 -11.40 -0.82 -3.07
N LEU A 135 -12.14 -0.30 -2.11
CA LEU A 135 -12.75 -1.09 -1.04
C LEU A 135 -13.76 -2.09 -1.62
N GLU A 136 -13.60 -3.38 -1.29
CA GLU A 136 -14.54 -4.43 -1.68
C GLU A 136 -15.91 -4.20 -1.03
N ASN A 137 -16.99 -4.49 -1.76
CA ASN A 137 -18.38 -4.26 -1.36
C ASN A 137 -18.79 -2.78 -1.21
N ASP A 138 -17.98 -1.84 -1.71
CA ASP A 138 -18.43 -0.48 -1.93
C ASP A 138 -19.15 -0.38 -3.29
N ASN A 139 -20.47 -0.15 -3.25
CA ASN A 139 -21.31 -0.09 -4.44
C ASN A 139 -20.92 1.05 -5.42
N ILE A 140 -20.22 2.07 -4.94
CA ILE A 140 -19.72 3.17 -5.79
C ILE A 140 -18.60 2.67 -6.71
N TRP A 141 -17.80 1.71 -6.23
CA TRP A 141 -16.66 1.14 -6.95
C TRP A 141 -16.95 -0.22 -7.59
N GLN A 142 -18.22 -0.67 -7.57
CA GLN A 142 -18.59 -2.04 -7.98
C GLN A 142 -18.12 -2.40 -9.41
N ASN A 143 -18.17 -1.44 -10.33
CA ASN A 143 -17.81 -1.61 -11.75
C ASN A 143 -16.37 -1.16 -12.07
N VAL A 144 -15.58 -0.79 -11.05
CA VAL A 144 -14.18 -0.41 -11.24
C VAL A 144 -13.31 -1.65 -11.06
N HIS A 145 -12.66 -2.02 -12.14
CA HIS A 145 -11.73 -3.14 -12.30
C HIS A 145 -10.37 -2.69 -12.84
N ASP A 146 -10.28 -1.50 -13.42
CA ASP A 146 -9.03 -0.87 -13.85
C ASP A 146 -8.95 0.61 -13.44
N ILE A 147 -7.74 1.13 -13.23
CA ILE A 147 -7.48 2.51 -12.85
C ILE A 147 -8.05 3.53 -13.85
N SER A 148 -8.17 3.15 -15.13
CA SER A 148 -8.78 3.97 -16.17
C SER A 148 -10.29 4.19 -15.99
N GLU A 149 -10.94 3.36 -15.16
CA GLU A 149 -12.35 3.48 -14.81
C GLU A 149 -12.58 4.35 -13.56
N LEU A 150 -11.50 4.77 -12.89
CA LEU A 150 -11.58 5.75 -11.81
C LEU A 150 -11.75 7.17 -12.36
N PRO A 151 -12.42 8.07 -11.61
CA PRO A 151 -12.34 9.49 -11.89
C PRO A 151 -10.88 9.97 -11.90
N GLU A 152 -10.44 10.54 -13.02
CA GLU A 152 -9.05 10.96 -13.25
C GLU A 152 -8.49 11.84 -12.12
N ILE A 153 -9.34 12.71 -11.56
CA ILE A 153 -8.98 13.60 -10.45
C ILE A 153 -8.52 12.86 -9.18
N LEU A 154 -8.98 11.63 -8.94
CA LEU A 154 -8.52 10.83 -7.81
C LEU A 154 -7.09 10.34 -8.02
N VAL A 155 -6.78 9.91 -9.25
CA VAL A 155 -5.43 9.50 -9.65
C VAL A 155 -4.48 10.71 -9.63
N GLU A 156 -4.92 11.86 -10.13
CA GLU A 156 -4.17 13.12 -10.07
C GLU A 156 -3.82 13.49 -8.62
N ARG A 157 -4.77 13.41 -7.69
CA ARG A 157 -4.54 13.68 -6.27
C ARG A 157 -3.51 12.74 -5.65
N LEU A 158 -3.56 11.44 -5.97
CA LEU A 158 -2.55 10.47 -5.52
C LEU A 158 -1.16 10.84 -6.05
N ARG A 159 -1.04 11.13 -7.35
CA ARG A 159 0.24 11.57 -7.95
C ARG A 159 0.76 12.86 -7.34
N HIS A 160 -0.11 13.84 -7.11
CA HIS A 160 0.25 15.09 -6.45
C HIS A 160 0.72 14.85 -5.01
N TYR A 161 0.03 14.00 -4.25
CA TYR A 161 0.42 13.69 -2.88
C TYR A 161 1.82 13.08 -2.81
N PHE A 162 2.09 12.01 -3.57
CA PHE A 162 3.41 11.35 -3.52
C PHE A 162 4.55 12.21 -4.08
N SER A 163 4.26 13.11 -5.02
CA SER A 163 5.28 14.06 -5.52
C SER A 163 5.57 15.22 -4.56
N THR A 164 4.71 15.50 -3.56
CA THR A 164 4.82 16.69 -2.69
C THR A 164 4.98 16.39 -1.19
N TYR A 165 4.58 15.22 -0.69
CA TYR A 165 4.54 14.95 0.77
C TYR A 165 5.92 14.97 1.47
N LYS A 166 7.00 14.67 0.75
CA LYS A 166 8.40 14.75 1.22
C LYS A 166 9.10 16.04 0.79
N MET A 167 8.41 16.97 0.12
CA MET A 167 9.02 18.15 -0.47
C MET A 167 9.66 19.05 0.59
N VAL A 168 10.88 19.48 0.29
CA VAL A 168 11.65 20.43 1.09
C VAL A 168 11.83 21.69 0.25
N PRO A 169 11.34 22.86 0.69
CA PRO A 169 11.57 24.10 -0.04
C PRO A 169 13.06 24.30 -0.35
N GLY A 170 13.38 24.46 -1.64
CA GLY A 170 14.76 24.63 -2.12
C GLY A 170 15.55 23.35 -2.37
N SER A 171 14.95 22.16 -2.21
CA SER A 171 15.57 20.88 -2.60
C SER A 171 14.82 20.23 -3.77
N PRO A 172 15.50 19.43 -4.61
CA PRO A 172 14.83 18.62 -5.64
C PRO A 172 13.91 17.58 -5.00
N SER A 173 12.92 17.10 -5.77
CA SER A 173 12.10 15.95 -5.36
C SER A 173 12.98 14.74 -5.11
N GLN A 174 12.63 13.95 -4.10
CA GLN A 174 13.32 12.70 -3.78
C GLN A 174 12.61 11.47 -4.36
N LEU A 175 11.36 11.65 -4.79
CA LEU A 175 10.52 10.60 -5.36
C LEU A 175 10.14 10.99 -6.78
N ASP A 176 10.38 10.07 -7.71
CA ASP A 176 10.01 10.18 -9.11
C ASP A 176 8.85 9.21 -9.40
N ILE A 177 7.78 9.74 -10.01
CA ILE A 177 6.65 8.93 -10.48
C ILE A 177 6.84 8.75 -11.99
N GLU A 178 7.23 7.54 -12.39
CA GLU A 178 7.55 7.21 -13.78
C GLU A 178 6.29 7.06 -14.62
N GLU A 179 5.33 6.27 -14.14
CA GLU A 179 4.08 6.01 -14.83
C GLU A 179 2.94 5.64 -13.88
N VAL A 180 1.73 5.76 -14.42
CA VAL A 180 0.51 5.19 -13.83
C VAL A 180 0.20 3.95 -14.66
N TYR A 181 0.03 2.80 -14.00
CA TYR A 181 -0.23 1.54 -14.68
C TYR A 181 -1.57 0.92 -14.28
N GLY A 182 -2.14 0.16 -15.21
CA GLY A 182 -3.43 -0.53 -15.05
C GLY A 182 -3.36 -1.77 -14.16
N ALA A 183 -4.52 -2.41 -14.00
CA ALA A 183 -4.70 -3.52 -13.09
C ALA A 183 -3.75 -4.68 -13.38
N GLU A 184 -3.60 -5.08 -14.65
CA GLU A 184 -2.74 -6.20 -15.05
C GLU A 184 -1.32 -6.07 -14.49
N ARG A 185 -0.70 -4.89 -14.68
CA ARG A 185 0.64 -4.61 -14.14
C ARG A 185 0.66 -4.61 -12.62
N ALA A 186 -0.36 -4.05 -11.99
CA ALA A 186 -0.47 -4.04 -10.53
C ALA A 186 -0.51 -5.47 -9.95
N LEU A 187 -1.24 -6.38 -10.60
CA LEU A 187 -1.29 -7.79 -10.21
C LEU A 187 0.08 -8.46 -10.33
N GLU A 188 0.86 -8.16 -11.37
CA GLU A 188 2.24 -8.64 -11.52
C GLU A 188 3.14 -8.15 -10.37
N VAL A 189 3.03 -6.87 -9.99
CA VAL A 189 3.80 -6.29 -8.88
C VAL A 189 3.44 -6.95 -7.56
N VAL A 190 2.15 -7.14 -7.26
CA VAL A 190 1.70 -7.85 -6.05
C VAL A 190 2.21 -9.29 -6.04
N GLN A 191 2.11 -10.00 -7.16
CA GLN A 191 2.61 -11.39 -7.27
C GLN A 191 4.13 -11.47 -7.07
N ALA A 192 4.87 -10.51 -7.62
CA ALA A 192 6.32 -10.41 -7.42
C ALA A 192 6.66 -10.17 -5.95
N ALA A 193 5.94 -9.27 -5.27
CA ALA A 193 6.15 -8.95 -3.87
C ALA A 193 5.78 -10.12 -2.93
N MET A 194 4.74 -10.89 -3.25
CA MET A 194 4.43 -12.15 -2.54
C MET A 194 5.56 -13.17 -2.71
N SER A 195 6.08 -13.32 -3.93
CA SER A 195 7.17 -14.26 -4.21
C SER A 195 8.48 -13.87 -3.54
N ASP A 196 8.77 -12.57 -3.46
CA ASP A 196 9.90 -12.03 -2.73
C ASP A 196 9.73 -12.24 -1.21
N TYR A 197 8.51 -12.10 -0.68
CA TYR A 197 8.21 -12.40 0.72
C TYR A 197 8.43 -13.87 1.07
N ASP A 198 7.93 -14.79 0.24
CA ASP A 198 8.10 -16.22 0.46
C ASP A 198 9.57 -16.64 0.41
N GLU A 199 10.38 -16.03 -0.47
CA GLU A 199 11.83 -16.29 -0.54
C GLU A 199 12.56 -15.82 0.72
N GLU A 200 12.20 -14.65 1.25
CA GLU A 200 12.86 -14.04 2.41
C GLU A 200 12.38 -14.65 3.74
N PHE A 201 11.06 -14.86 3.88
CA PHE A 201 10.41 -15.18 5.16
C PHE A 201 9.63 -16.50 5.18
N GLY A 202 9.44 -17.19 4.05
CA GLY A 202 8.62 -18.41 3.93
C GLY A 202 9.23 -19.69 4.55
N ARG A 203 10.14 -19.55 5.52
CA ARG A 203 10.80 -20.66 6.22
C ARG A 203 10.07 -21.09 7.48
#